data_AF-A0A9X1F0Z1-F1
#
_entry.id   AF-A0A9X1F0Z1-F1
#
_cell.length_a   1.000
_cell.length_b   1.000
_cell.length_c   1.000
_cell.angle_alpha   90.00
_cell.angle_beta   90.00
_cell.angle_gamma   90.00
#
_symmetry.space_group_name_H-M   'P 1'
#
loop_
_entity.id
_entity.type
_entity.pdbx_description
1 polymer ?
#
loop_
_entity_poly.entity_id
_entity_poly.type
_entity_poly.pdbx_seq_one_letter_code
_entity_poly.pdbx_strand_id
1 'polypeptide(L)'
;MINWIKHRSFASAALVLSASLGACSSTNRSTPDWQSAAAHFAAGEERSPYVFDRKAASRCVGRWRLHADAVDDGAFPPEAYAALTEQLRLRQSINAAEFFTMNVMVPALAREASDEAETLLRKALEGDAQAFQLYFEALGRCSTKPVPVEGRGGNATDEAVEGPAG
;
A
#
# COMPACT_ATOMS: atom_id res chain seq x y z
N MET A 1 7.21 -10.76 -23.60
CA MET A 1 7.97 -10.04 -24.65
C MET A 1 7.55 -8.57 -24.60
N ILE A 2 8.36 -7.71 -24.00
CA ILE A 2 8.05 -6.29 -23.84
C ILE A 2 9.15 -5.50 -24.56
N ASN A 3 8.73 -4.76 -25.58
CA ASN A 3 9.56 -4.01 -26.51
C ASN A 3 9.26 -2.51 -26.31
N TRP A 4 10.12 -1.78 -25.60
CA TRP A 4 9.98 -0.33 -25.42
C TRP A 4 11.33 0.37 -25.62
N ILE A 5 11.71 0.58 -26.88
CA ILE A 5 12.66 1.62 -27.25
C ILE A 5 12.09 2.37 -28.45
N LYS A 6 11.35 3.46 -28.17
CA LYS A 6 10.98 4.44 -29.20
C LYS A 6 11.94 5.61 -29.07
N HIS A 7 12.95 5.58 -29.94
CA HIS A 7 13.95 6.62 -30.14
C HIS A 7 13.30 8.00 -30.32
N ARG A 8 13.68 8.96 -29.47
CA ARG A 8 13.57 10.39 -29.79
C ARG A 8 14.99 10.90 -30.05
N SER A 9 15.31 11.04 -31.33
CA SER A 9 16.52 11.71 -31.81
C SER A 9 16.43 13.20 -31.51
N PHE A 10 17.40 13.72 -30.77
CA PHE A 10 17.71 15.15 -30.77
C PHE A 10 19.21 15.33 -30.98
N ALA A 11 19.50 16.32 -31.82
CA ALA A 11 20.75 16.58 -32.50
C ALA A 11 21.92 16.94 -31.56
N SER A 12 23.11 16.60 -32.06
CA SER A 12 24.43 16.78 -31.48
C SER A 12 24.76 18.22 -31.09
N ALA A 13 25.27 18.39 -29.87
CA ALA A 13 26.21 19.44 -29.50
C ALA A 13 27.35 18.78 -28.73
N ALA A 14 28.54 18.77 -29.33
CA ALA A 14 29.75 18.22 -28.74
C ALA A 14 30.29 19.17 -27.67
N LEU A 15 30.46 18.66 -26.45
CA LEU A 15 31.29 19.27 -25.40
C LEU A 15 32.11 18.16 -24.75
N VAL A 16 33.42 18.22 -24.98
CA VAL A 16 34.45 17.42 -24.33
C VAL A 16 34.63 17.95 -22.91
N LEU A 17 34.37 17.15 -21.87
CA LEU A 17 34.91 17.40 -20.53
C LEU A 17 34.98 16.11 -19.69
N SER A 18 36.22 15.77 -19.33
CA SER A 18 36.68 15.04 -18.15
C SER A 18 36.04 13.69 -17.84
N ALA A 19 36.81 12.63 -18.16
CA ALA A 19 36.69 11.33 -17.51
C ALA A 19 37.00 11.46 -16.01
N SER A 20 36.01 11.83 -15.21
CA SER A 20 35.95 11.36 -13.84
C SER A 20 35.59 9.88 -13.92
N LEU A 21 36.51 9.00 -13.53
CA LEU A 21 36.18 7.71 -12.95
C LEU A 21 35.36 8.00 -11.68
N GLY A 22 34.10 8.40 -11.89
CA GLY A 22 33.11 8.48 -10.85
C GLY A 22 33.00 7.07 -10.33
N ALA A 23 33.42 6.88 -9.09
CA ALA A 23 33.19 5.67 -8.33
C ALA A 23 31.80 5.18 -8.72
N CYS A 24 31.72 3.97 -9.30
CA CYS A 24 30.50 3.20 -9.23
C CYS A 24 30.20 3.17 -7.74
N SER A 25 29.29 4.05 -7.30
CA SER A 25 28.63 3.89 -6.03
C SER A 25 27.89 2.59 -6.26
N SER A 26 28.52 1.49 -5.87
CA SER A 26 27.82 0.29 -5.49
C SER A 26 26.96 0.74 -4.34
N THR A 27 25.82 1.36 -4.66
CA THR A 27 24.67 1.37 -3.77
C THR A 27 24.52 -0.08 -3.43
N ASN A 28 24.98 -0.46 -2.24
CA ASN A 28 24.74 -1.77 -1.67
C ASN A 28 23.22 -1.88 -1.70
N ARG A 29 22.67 -2.50 -2.74
CA ARG A 29 21.26 -2.88 -2.81
C ARG A 29 21.13 -3.93 -1.74
N SER A 30 20.86 -3.49 -0.53
CA SER A 30 20.42 -4.36 0.52
C SER A 30 19.08 -4.91 0.07
N THR A 31 18.96 -6.23 0.11
CA THR A 31 17.67 -6.89 -0.04
C THR A 31 16.70 -6.23 0.96
N PRO A 32 15.48 -5.86 0.53
CA PRO A 32 14.51 -5.27 1.45
C PRO A 32 14.29 -6.19 2.65
N ASP A 33 14.27 -5.62 3.86
CA ASP A 33 13.93 -6.38 5.05
C ASP A 33 12.41 -6.59 5.08
N TRP A 34 11.95 -7.65 4.44
CA TRP A 34 10.53 -7.98 4.33
C TRP A 34 9.86 -8.19 5.70
N GLN A 35 10.61 -8.55 6.75
CA GLN A 35 10.07 -8.68 8.10
C GLN A 35 9.67 -7.33 8.69
N SER A 36 10.28 -6.23 8.23
CA SER A 36 9.92 -4.87 8.65
C SER A 36 8.64 -4.33 8.00
N ALA A 37 8.12 -4.97 6.94
CA ALA A 37 6.90 -4.53 6.27
C ALA A 37 5.71 -4.44 7.23
N ALA A 38 5.55 -5.45 8.10
CA ALA A 38 4.50 -5.50 9.11
C ALA A 38 4.61 -4.35 10.12
N ALA A 39 5.83 -4.01 10.55
CA ALA A 39 6.07 -2.92 11.49
C ALA A 39 5.77 -1.55 10.86
N HIS A 40 6.18 -1.32 9.61
CA HIS A 40 5.86 -0.09 8.88
C HIS A 40 4.37 0.03 8.60
N PHE A 41 3.71 -1.06 8.23
CA PHE A 41 2.25 -1.10 8.09
C PHE A 41 1.57 -0.69 9.40
N ALA A 42 1.91 -1.34 10.52
CA ALA A 42 1.35 -1.02 11.84
C ALA A 42 1.58 0.44 12.24
N ALA A 43 2.77 1.01 11.99
CA ALA A 43 3.05 2.43 12.23
C ALA A 43 2.20 3.36 11.33
N GLY A 44 1.82 2.89 10.14
CA GLY A 44 0.80 3.54 9.32
C GLY A 44 -0.59 3.47 9.96
N GLU A 45 -0.99 2.28 10.42
CA GLU A 45 -2.30 2.04 11.05
C GLU A 45 -2.51 2.90 12.29
N GLU A 46 -1.48 3.07 13.12
CA GLU A 46 -1.49 3.96 14.29
C GLU A 46 -1.93 5.39 13.94
N ARG A 47 -1.59 5.85 12.74
CA ARG A 47 -1.93 7.19 12.23
C ARG A 47 -3.13 7.18 11.28
N SER A 48 -3.80 6.04 11.09
CA SER A 48 -4.99 5.94 10.26
C SER A 48 -6.16 6.70 10.91
N PRO A 49 -6.89 7.54 10.16
CA PRO A 49 -8.06 8.21 10.68
C PRO A 49 -9.23 7.23 10.90
N TYR A 50 -10.05 7.48 11.93
CA TYR A 50 -11.28 6.72 12.15
C TYR A 50 -12.35 6.97 11.09
N VAL A 51 -12.32 8.15 10.46
CA VAL A 51 -13.26 8.57 9.43
C VAL A 51 -12.49 9.13 8.25
N PHE A 52 -12.75 8.58 7.06
CA PHE A 52 -12.12 9.01 5.82
C PHE A 52 -13.05 9.97 5.08
N ASP A 53 -12.55 11.16 4.76
CA ASP A 53 -13.23 12.03 3.81
C ASP A 53 -13.15 11.44 2.38
N ARG A 54 -13.94 12.01 1.46
CA ARG A 54 -13.99 11.56 0.06
C ARG A 54 -12.61 11.53 -0.61
N LYS A 55 -11.74 12.50 -0.32
CA LYS A 55 -10.42 12.62 -0.94
C LYS A 55 -9.47 11.55 -0.40
N ALA A 56 -9.46 11.37 0.92
CA ALA A 56 -8.67 10.35 1.61
C ALA A 56 -9.09 8.94 1.18
N ALA A 57 -10.40 8.66 1.16
CA ALA A 57 -10.93 7.38 0.67
C ALA A 57 -10.52 7.12 -0.79
N SER A 58 -10.60 8.12 -1.67
CA SER A 58 -10.17 7.98 -3.07
C SER A 58 -8.69 7.63 -3.19
N ARG A 59 -7.81 8.25 -2.40
CA ARG A 59 -6.38 7.91 -2.37
C ARG A 59 -6.15 6.49 -1.84
N CYS A 60 -6.90 6.08 -0.83
CA CYS A 60 -6.80 4.73 -0.27
C CYS A 60 -7.25 3.63 -1.26
N VAL A 61 -8.29 3.89 -2.07
CA VAL A 61 -8.64 2.99 -3.19
C VAL A 61 -7.44 2.79 -4.12
N GLY A 62 -6.78 3.88 -4.55
CA GLY A 62 -5.64 3.80 -5.46
C GLY A 62 -4.49 2.96 -4.91
N ARG A 63 -4.12 3.19 -3.65
CA ARG A 63 -3.04 2.45 -2.98
C ARG A 63 -3.35 0.97 -2.82
N TRP A 64 -4.54 0.63 -2.33
CA TRP A 64 -4.94 -0.76 -2.12
C TRP A 64 -5.14 -1.53 -3.42
N ARG A 65 -5.67 -0.88 -4.48
CA ARG A 65 -5.76 -1.50 -5.81
C ARG A 65 -4.40 -1.84 -6.37
N LEU A 66 -3.48 -0.88 -6.40
CA LEU A 66 -2.11 -1.15 -6.85
C LEU A 66 -1.46 -2.27 -6.03
N HIS A 67 -1.62 -2.27 -4.70
CA HIS A 67 -1.05 -3.33 -3.87
C HIS A 67 -1.66 -4.70 -4.18
N ALA A 68 -2.98 -4.78 -4.37
CA ALA A 68 -3.64 -6.01 -4.81
C ALA A 68 -3.09 -6.50 -6.15
N ASP A 69 -3.00 -5.62 -7.15
CA ASP A 69 -2.45 -5.93 -8.47
C ASP A 69 -1.00 -6.45 -8.35
N ALA A 70 -0.16 -5.79 -7.54
CA ALA A 70 1.22 -6.22 -7.32
C ALA A 70 1.34 -7.60 -6.64
N VAL A 71 0.42 -7.95 -5.75
CA VAL A 71 0.38 -9.29 -5.15
C VAL A 71 -0.11 -10.33 -6.16
N ASP A 72 -1.13 -10.02 -6.96
CA ASP A 72 -1.70 -10.91 -7.98
C ASP A 72 -0.69 -11.19 -9.12
N ASP A 73 0.01 -10.15 -9.57
CA ASP A 73 1.05 -10.22 -10.60
C ASP A 73 2.35 -10.89 -10.12
N GLY A 74 2.47 -11.20 -8.82
CA GLY A 74 3.66 -11.80 -8.25
C GLY A 74 4.88 -10.87 -8.24
N ALA A 75 4.67 -9.57 -8.07
CA ALA A 75 5.76 -8.58 -8.00
C ALA A 75 6.67 -8.77 -6.78
N PHE A 76 6.16 -9.42 -5.73
CA PHE A 76 6.87 -9.72 -4.49
C PHE A 76 7.64 -11.05 -4.61
N PRO A 77 8.93 -11.11 -4.21
CA PRO A 77 9.66 -12.37 -4.19
C PRO A 77 9.08 -13.32 -3.12
N PRO A 78 9.36 -14.64 -3.19
CA PRO A 78 8.76 -15.62 -2.28
C PRO A 78 8.97 -15.32 -0.79
N GLU A 79 10.15 -14.82 -0.41
CA GLU A 79 10.46 -14.41 0.96
C GLU A 79 9.62 -13.22 1.45
N ALA A 80 9.22 -12.33 0.55
CA ALA A 80 8.32 -11.23 0.86
C ALA A 80 6.92 -11.75 1.15
N TYR A 81 6.42 -12.65 0.30
CA TYR A 81 5.09 -13.23 0.47
C TYR A 81 4.93 -13.96 1.81
N ALA A 82 5.99 -14.64 2.27
CA ALA A 82 6.02 -15.27 3.58
C ALA A 82 5.97 -14.27 4.76
N ALA A 83 6.47 -13.05 4.56
CA ALA A 83 6.52 -11.99 5.56
C ALA A 83 5.29 -11.07 5.56
N LEU A 84 4.52 -11.02 4.47
CA LEU A 84 3.29 -10.23 4.41
C LEU A 84 2.26 -10.72 5.43
N THR A 85 1.77 -9.79 6.25
CA THR A 85 0.64 -10.02 7.15
C THR A 85 -0.63 -10.29 6.35
N GLU A 86 -1.64 -10.89 6.98
CA GLU A 86 -2.90 -11.24 6.32
C GLU A 86 -3.55 -10.03 5.63
N GLN A 87 -3.47 -8.85 6.23
CA GLN A 87 -3.98 -7.58 5.69
C GLN A 87 -3.33 -7.16 4.37
N LEU A 88 -2.09 -7.58 4.13
CA LEU A 88 -1.33 -7.27 2.91
C LEU A 88 -1.45 -8.37 1.85
N ARG A 89 -2.19 -9.45 2.13
CA ARG A 89 -2.43 -10.51 1.14
C ARG A 89 -3.57 -10.13 0.22
N LEU A 90 -3.52 -10.69 -0.99
CA LEU A 90 -4.41 -10.35 -2.11
C LEU A 90 -5.88 -10.16 -1.71
N ARG A 91 -6.47 -11.16 -1.03
CA ARG A 91 -7.88 -11.11 -0.62
C ARG A 91 -8.18 -9.89 0.25
N GLN A 92 -7.34 -9.58 1.23
CA GLN A 92 -7.58 -8.44 2.11
C GLN A 92 -7.26 -7.11 1.44
N SER A 93 -6.26 -7.07 0.57
CA SER A 93 -5.98 -5.89 -0.27
C SER A 93 -7.17 -5.52 -1.15
N ILE A 94 -7.84 -6.51 -1.74
CA ILE A 94 -9.08 -6.32 -2.51
C ILE A 94 -10.20 -5.81 -1.60
N ASN A 95 -10.46 -6.48 -0.47
CA ASN A 95 -11.49 -6.05 0.49
C ASN A 95 -11.30 -4.60 0.95
N ALA A 96 -10.05 -4.20 1.22
CA ALA A 96 -9.72 -2.84 1.61
C ALA A 96 -10.02 -1.84 0.49
N ALA A 97 -9.64 -2.15 -0.76
CA ALA A 97 -9.96 -1.31 -1.91
C ALA A 97 -11.49 -1.17 -2.12
N GLU A 98 -12.24 -2.25 -1.97
CA GLU A 98 -13.70 -2.27 -2.07
C GLU A 98 -14.36 -1.44 -0.97
N PHE A 99 -13.87 -1.55 0.27
CA PHE A 99 -14.37 -0.77 1.40
C PHE A 99 -14.36 0.74 1.09
N PHE A 100 -13.26 1.26 0.57
CA PHE A 100 -13.15 2.68 0.24
C PHE A 100 -13.94 3.08 -1.01
N THR A 101 -14.24 2.12 -1.90
CA THR A 101 -15.04 2.35 -3.11
C THR A 101 -16.51 2.63 -2.79
N MET A 102 -16.98 2.31 -1.58
CA MET A 102 -18.35 2.64 -1.13
C MET A 102 -18.59 4.16 -1.03
N ASN A 103 -17.53 4.97 -0.99
CA ASN A 103 -17.63 6.42 -1.10
C ASN A 103 -17.59 6.84 -2.57
N VAL A 104 -18.28 7.93 -2.95
CA VAL A 104 -18.19 8.47 -4.33
C VAL A 104 -16.73 8.83 -4.64
N MET A 105 -16.04 7.98 -5.40
CA MET A 105 -14.61 8.14 -5.68
C MET A 105 -14.34 9.40 -6.52
N VAL A 106 -13.16 9.98 -6.36
CA VAL A 106 -12.57 10.95 -7.30
C VAL A 106 -11.51 10.22 -8.11
N PRO A 107 -11.78 9.82 -9.38
CA PRO A 107 -10.89 8.95 -10.14
C PRO A 107 -9.45 9.50 -10.29
N ALA A 108 -9.31 10.82 -10.44
CA ALA A 108 -8.00 11.46 -10.56
C ALA A 108 -7.14 11.26 -9.30
N LEU A 109 -7.73 11.34 -8.09
CA LEU A 109 -7.00 11.14 -6.83
C LEU A 109 -6.63 9.68 -6.60
N ALA A 110 -7.50 8.74 -7.01
CA ALA A 110 -7.19 7.33 -6.96
C ALA A 110 -6.03 6.98 -7.90
N ARG A 111 -6.04 7.51 -9.12
CA ARG A 111 -4.94 7.33 -10.08
C ARG A 111 -3.63 7.93 -9.58
N GLU A 112 -3.66 9.18 -9.12
CA GLU A 112 -2.47 9.84 -8.54
C GLU A 112 -1.85 9.02 -7.41
N ALA A 113 -2.68 8.49 -6.50
CA ALA A 113 -2.22 7.67 -5.39
C ALA A 113 -1.70 6.29 -5.84
N SER A 114 -2.24 5.74 -6.92
CA SER A 114 -1.72 4.52 -7.56
C SER A 114 -0.33 4.78 -8.14
N ASP A 115 -0.16 5.86 -8.92
CA ASP A 115 1.12 6.23 -9.53
C ASP A 115 2.21 6.52 -8.47
N GLU A 116 1.83 7.17 -7.35
CA GLU A 116 2.69 7.38 -6.18
C GLU A 116 3.13 6.05 -5.56
N ALA A 117 2.17 5.15 -5.29
CA ALA A 117 2.45 3.87 -4.68
C ALA A 117 3.27 2.96 -5.61
N GLU A 118 3.09 3.03 -6.93
CA GLU A 118 3.88 2.27 -7.91
C GLU A 118 5.33 2.73 -7.87
N THR A 119 5.54 4.05 -7.84
CA THR A 119 6.87 4.64 -7.75
C THR A 119 7.58 4.21 -6.46
N LEU A 120 6.88 4.21 -5.33
CA LEU A 120 7.43 3.75 -4.05
C LEU A 120 7.72 2.25 -4.06
N LEU A 121 6.79 1.43 -4.54
CA LEU A 121 6.96 -0.03 -4.60
C LEU A 121 8.14 -0.42 -5.47
N ARG A 122 8.28 0.18 -6.67
CA ARG A 122 9.42 -0.11 -7.55
C ARG A 122 10.75 0.18 -6.86
N LYS A 123 10.88 1.34 -6.22
CA LYS A 123 12.09 1.70 -5.46
C LYS A 123 12.31 0.75 -4.28
N ALA A 124 11.25 0.39 -3.55
CA ALA A 124 11.31 -0.56 -2.45
C ALA A 124 11.83 -1.93 -2.92
N LEU A 125 11.34 -2.43 -4.06
CA LEU A 125 11.80 -3.68 -4.68
C LEU A 125 13.27 -3.60 -5.16
N GLU A 126 13.77 -2.39 -5.47
CA GLU A 126 15.17 -2.13 -5.80
C GLU A 126 16.09 -2.01 -4.55
N GLY A 127 15.52 -2.09 -3.33
CA GLY A 127 16.26 -2.00 -2.06
C GLY A 127 16.27 -0.62 -1.41
N ASP A 128 15.46 0.33 -1.87
CA ASP A 128 15.30 1.64 -1.23
C ASP A 128 14.49 1.51 0.07
N ALA A 129 15.20 1.52 1.21
CA ALA A 129 14.60 1.39 2.53
C ALA A 129 13.60 2.52 2.87
N GLN A 130 13.83 3.75 2.38
CA GLN A 130 12.91 4.84 2.64
C GLN A 130 11.62 4.67 1.83
N ALA A 131 11.73 4.28 0.57
CA ALA A 131 10.56 3.99 -0.26
C ALA A 131 9.78 2.79 0.30
N PHE A 132 10.47 1.78 0.80
CA PHE A 132 9.88 0.62 1.47
C PHE A 132 9.05 1.04 2.69
N GLN A 133 9.64 1.82 3.60
CA GLN A 133 8.94 2.36 4.76
C GLN A 133 7.70 3.17 4.34
N LEU A 134 7.87 4.13 3.42
CA LEU A 134 6.80 5.02 2.97
C LEU A 134 5.65 4.25 2.31
N TYR A 135 5.96 3.21 1.54
CA TYR A 135 4.96 2.36 0.89
C TYR A 135 4.06 1.66 1.91
N PHE A 136 4.66 0.90 2.84
CA PHE A 136 3.89 0.14 3.83
C PHE A 136 3.20 1.03 4.85
N GLU A 137 3.82 2.13 5.28
CA GLU A 137 3.15 3.12 6.13
C GLU A 137 1.93 3.76 5.43
N ALA A 138 2.03 4.03 4.12
CA ALA A 138 0.93 4.62 3.35
C ALA A 138 -0.27 3.66 3.21
N LEU A 139 -0.01 2.35 3.09
CA LEU A 139 -1.04 1.31 3.16
C LEU A 139 -1.65 1.21 4.56
N GLY A 140 -0.82 1.24 5.61
CA GLY A 140 -1.30 1.22 7.00
C GLY A 140 -2.19 2.42 7.34
N ARG A 141 -1.86 3.62 6.85
CA ARG A 141 -2.72 4.81 7.01
C ARG A 141 -4.08 4.70 6.29
N CYS A 142 -4.21 3.70 5.42
CA CYS A 142 -5.46 3.32 4.75
C CYS A 142 -6.08 2.06 5.39
N SER A 143 -5.70 1.70 6.62
CA SER A 143 -6.36 0.64 7.39
C SER A 143 -7.62 1.15 8.07
N THR A 144 -8.69 0.37 8.05
CA THR A 144 -9.95 0.71 8.69
C THR A 144 -9.94 0.21 10.13
N LYS A 145 -9.66 1.13 11.07
CA LYS A 145 -9.85 0.80 12.48
C LYS A 145 -11.34 0.77 12.79
N PRO A 146 -11.87 -0.29 13.40
CA PRO A 146 -13.22 -0.25 13.93
C PRO A 146 -13.30 0.90 14.94
N VAL A 147 -14.33 1.74 14.82
CA VAL A 147 -14.61 2.77 15.81
C VAL A 147 -14.95 2.06 17.13
N PRO A 148 -14.25 2.32 18.25
CA PRO A 148 -14.70 1.86 19.54
C PRO A 148 -16.07 2.50 19.78
N VAL A 149 -17.12 1.68 19.84
CA VAL A 149 -18.44 2.16 20.26
C VAL A 149 -18.36 2.41 21.76
N GLU A 150 -17.92 3.60 22.16
CA GLU A 150 -18.06 4.05 23.53
C GLU A 150 -19.57 4.19 23.84
N GLY A 151 -20.08 3.30 24.69
CA GLY A 151 -21.39 3.49 25.32
C GLY A 151 -22.62 2.94 24.58
N ARG A 152 -22.66 1.64 24.31
CA ARG A 152 -23.91 0.89 24.49
C ARG A 152 -23.60 -0.48 25.10
N GLY A 153 -23.46 -0.48 26.43
CA GLY A 153 -23.67 -1.67 27.23
C GLY A 153 -25.11 -2.14 27.04
N GLY A 154 -25.33 -2.95 26.01
CA GLY A 154 -26.48 -3.83 25.92
C GLY A 154 -25.94 -5.21 26.29
N ASN A 155 -26.14 -5.62 27.53
CA ASN A 155 -25.99 -7.01 27.93
C ASN A 155 -26.90 -7.85 27.03
N ALA A 156 -26.35 -8.45 25.99
CA ALA A 156 -26.96 -9.60 25.34
C ALA A 156 -26.51 -10.84 26.10
N THR A 157 -26.97 -10.96 27.34
CA THR A 157 -27.00 -12.21 28.08
C THR A 157 -28.46 -12.62 28.19
N ASP A 158 -28.78 -13.78 27.60
CA ASP A 158 -29.82 -14.73 28.00
C ASP A 158 -31.03 -14.18 28.75
N GLU A 159 -32.17 -14.09 28.05
CA GLU A 159 -33.44 -14.60 28.57
C GLU A 159 -34.22 -15.26 27.41
N ALA A 160 -33.95 -16.54 27.21
CA ALA A 160 -34.99 -17.48 26.81
C ALA A 160 -35.73 -17.97 28.06
N VAL A 161 -37.01 -18.33 27.91
CA VAL A 161 -37.95 -18.91 28.92
C VAL A 161 -38.66 -17.81 29.73
N GLU A 162 -39.98 -17.61 29.66
CA GLU A 162 -41.05 -18.57 29.98
C GLU A 162 -42.41 -18.12 29.38
N GLY A 163 -43.17 -19.05 28.78
CA GLY A 163 -44.53 -18.78 28.30
C GLY A 163 -45.57 -18.87 29.43
N PRO A 164 -46.73 -18.20 29.35
CA PRO A 164 -47.76 -18.38 30.35
C PRO A 164 -48.58 -19.64 30.06
N ALA A 165 -48.52 -20.60 30.99
CA ALA A 165 -49.65 -21.48 31.26
C ALA A 165 -50.62 -20.73 32.18
N GLY A 166 -51.88 -20.60 31.75
CA GLY A 166 -52.96 -19.96 32.50
C GLY A 166 -54.17 -19.71 31.62
#